data_AF-A0AAD5CY59-F1
#
_entry.id   AF-A0AAD5CY59-F1
#
_cell.length_a   1.000
_cell.length_b   1.000
_cell.length_c   1.000
_cell.angle_alpha   90.00
_cell.angle_beta   90.00
_cell.angle_gamma   90.00
#
_symmetry.space_group_name_H-M   'P 1'
#
loop_
_entity.id
_entity.type
_entity.pdbx_description
1 polymer ?
#
loop_
_entity_poly.entity_id
_entity_poly.type
_entity_poly.pdbx_seq_one_letter_code
_entity_poly.pdbx_strand_id
1 'polypeptide(L)'
;MIGPKDVGYFTLYDLKGSKLAGSVFNILFNLNKFMAFETRDPFLIRQERENPTLTEWDRFAHREYIRLSMEEDAEDASNGSADVWDESLEAPF
;
A
#
# COMPACT_ATOMS: atom_id res chain seq x y z
N MET A 1 -5.47 -23.70 -0.51
CA MET A 1 -6.80 -24.26 -0.90
C MET A 1 -7.43 -24.88 0.34
N ILE A 2 -8.77 -24.95 0.41
CA ILE A 2 -9.50 -25.44 1.59
C ILE A 2 -9.26 -26.94 1.85
N GLY A 3 -9.13 -27.74 0.79
CA GLY A 3 -8.76 -29.17 0.89
C GLY A 3 -9.72 -29.98 1.75
N PRO A 4 -11.01 -30.10 1.37
CA PRO A 4 -11.98 -30.79 2.19
C PRO A 4 -11.64 -32.28 2.32
N LYS A 5 -11.93 -32.87 3.47
CA LYS A 5 -11.70 -34.31 3.72
C LYS A 5 -12.48 -35.20 2.75
N ASP A 6 -13.73 -34.82 2.46
CA ASP A 6 -14.60 -35.47 1.49
C ASP A 6 -14.89 -34.53 0.32
N VAL A 7 -14.84 -35.03 -0.91
CA VAL A 7 -14.92 -34.18 -2.12
C VAL A 7 -16.31 -33.56 -2.34
N GLY A 8 -17.36 -34.15 -1.76
CA GLY A 8 -18.75 -33.74 -2.02
C GLY A 8 -19.27 -32.58 -1.18
N TYR A 9 -18.60 -32.22 -0.08
CA TYR A 9 -19.07 -31.18 0.82
C TYR A 9 -17.95 -30.58 1.65
N PHE A 10 -18.16 -29.35 2.14
CA PHE A 10 -17.25 -28.70 3.07
C PHE A 10 -17.81 -28.81 4.48
N THR A 11 -16.98 -29.21 5.43
CA THR A 11 -17.31 -29.16 6.86
C THR A 11 -16.74 -27.92 7.52
N LEU A 12 -17.25 -27.61 8.72
CA LEU A 12 -16.66 -26.58 9.58
C LEU A 12 -15.18 -26.89 9.91
N TYR A 13 -14.84 -28.18 10.03
CA TYR A 13 -13.46 -28.61 10.30
C TYR A 13 -12.52 -28.21 9.15
N ASP A 14 -12.93 -28.45 7.90
CA ASP A 14 -12.14 -28.08 6.71
C ASP A 14 -11.92 -26.56 6.64
N LEU A 15 -12.97 -25.77 6.89
CA LEU A 15 -12.89 -24.32 6.87
C LEU A 15 -11.97 -23.78 7.96
N LYS A 16 -12.08 -24.30 9.19
CA LYS A 16 -11.21 -23.90 10.31
C LYS A 16 -9.75 -24.31 10.06
N GLY A 17 -9.50 -25.51 9.55
CA GLY A 17 -8.15 -26.02 9.28
C GLY A 17 -7.42 -25.23 8.20
N SER A 18 -8.13 -24.77 7.16
CA SER A 18 -7.54 -24.05 6.04
C SER A 18 -7.06 -22.63 6.37
N LYS A 19 -7.55 -22.02 7.46
CA LYS A 19 -7.41 -20.58 7.78
C LYS A 19 -7.99 -19.64 6.69
N LEU A 20 -8.80 -20.16 5.76
CA LEU A 20 -9.41 -19.40 4.66
C LEU A 20 -10.89 -19.10 4.88
N ALA A 21 -11.45 -19.47 6.05
CA ALA A 21 -12.87 -19.31 6.35
C ALA A 21 -13.38 -17.87 6.13
N GLY A 22 -12.60 -16.85 6.50
CA GLY A 22 -12.97 -15.45 6.29
C GLY A 22 -13.15 -15.09 4.81
N SER A 23 -12.24 -15.57 3.94
CA SER A 23 -12.36 -15.37 2.49
C SER A 23 -13.58 -16.08 1.92
N VAL A 24 -13.86 -17.31 2.34
CA VAL A 24 -15.05 -18.08 1.91
C VAL A 24 -16.34 -17.33 2.22
N PHE A 25 -16.46 -16.81 3.44
CA PHE A 25 -17.63 -16.05 3.86
C PHE A 25 -17.77 -14.72 3.12
N ASN A 26 -16.67 -14.03 2.84
CA ASN A 26 -16.72 -12.82 2.03
C ASN A 26 -17.21 -13.09 0.60
N ILE A 27 -16.75 -14.19 -0.01
CA ILE A 27 -17.22 -14.61 -1.35
C ILE A 27 -18.73 -14.89 -1.35
N LEU A 28 -19.24 -15.56 -0.32
CA LEU A 28 -20.65 -15.97 -0.28
C LEU A 28 -21.61 -14.82 0.02
N PHE A 29 -21.24 -13.87 0.89
CA PHE A 29 -22.21 -12.87 1.37
C PHE A 29 -21.65 -11.49 1.73
N ASN A 30 -20.34 -11.22 1.55
CA ASN A 30 -19.78 -9.89 1.79
C ASN A 30 -18.97 -9.40 0.59
N LEU A 31 -19.70 -9.02 -0.46
CA LEU A 31 -19.10 -8.58 -1.72
C LEU A 31 -18.16 -7.39 -1.55
N ASN A 32 -18.48 -6.44 -0.66
CA ASN A 32 -17.62 -5.28 -0.42
C ASN A 32 -16.23 -5.69 0.10
N LYS A 33 -16.17 -6.59 1.08
CA LYS A 33 -14.90 -7.12 1.58
C LYS A 33 -14.19 -8.00 0.57
N PHE A 34 -14.94 -8.77 -0.23
CA PHE A 34 -14.36 -9.57 -1.30
C PHE A 34 -13.71 -8.70 -2.38
N MET A 35 -14.42 -7.69 -2.88
CA MET A 35 -13.90 -6.77 -3.90
C MET A 35 -12.67 -6.02 -3.40
N ALA A 36 -12.70 -5.47 -2.18
CA ALA A 36 -11.54 -4.79 -1.61
C ALA A 36 -10.30 -5.71 -1.47
N PHE A 37 -10.51 -7.02 -1.29
CA PHE A 37 -9.44 -8.01 -1.28
C PHE A 37 -8.95 -8.34 -2.69
N GLU A 38 -9.84 -8.55 -3.65
CA GLU A 38 -9.50 -8.92 -5.04
C GLU A 38 -8.83 -7.77 -5.79
N THR A 39 -9.22 -6.52 -5.51
CA THR A 39 -8.64 -5.33 -6.13
C THR A 39 -7.39 -4.82 -5.41
N ARG A 40 -6.85 -5.56 -4.43
CA ARG A 40 -5.57 -5.18 -3.81
C ARG A 40 -4.46 -5.25 -4.85
N ASP A 41 -3.61 -4.24 -4.81
CA ASP A 41 -2.42 -4.18 -5.66
C ASP A 41 -1.54 -5.44 -5.45
N PRO A 42 -1.30 -6.24 -6.50
CA PRO A 42 -0.42 -7.41 -6.43
C PRO A 42 1.00 -7.09 -5.95
N PHE A 43 1.50 -5.88 -6.17
CA PHE A 43 2.81 -5.44 -5.68
C PHE A 43 2.82 -5.35 -4.15
N LEU A 44 1.79 -4.74 -3.56
CA LEU A 44 1.63 -4.65 -2.11
C LEU A 44 1.53 -6.03 -1.46
N ILE A 45 0.80 -6.97 -2.08
CA ILE A 45 0.67 -8.34 -1.58
C ILE A 45 2.02 -9.07 -1.57
N ARG A 46 2.87 -8.86 -2.58
CA ARG A 46 4.22 -9.47 -2.64
C ARG A 46 5.13 -8.89 -1.57
N GLN A 47 5.11 -7.58 -1.40
CA GLN A 47 5.90 -6.89 -0.37
C GLN A 47 5.51 -7.35 1.05
N GLU A 48 4.21 -7.57 1.30
CA GLU A 48 3.70 -8.13 2.56
C GLU A 48 4.23 -9.54 2.82
N ARG A 49 4.28 -10.39 1.79
CA ARG A 49 4.77 -11.77 1.88
C ARG A 49 6.28 -11.88 2.03
N GLU A 50 7.04 -11.00 1.39
CA GLU A 50 8.51 -11.00 1.44
C GLU A 50 9.04 -10.59 2.82
N ASN A 51 8.33 -9.70 3.52
CA ASN A 51 8.74 -9.20 4.83
C ASN A 51 7.63 -9.43 5.88
N PRO A 52 7.39 -10.67 6.32
CA PRO A 52 6.31 -11.01 7.25
C PRO A 52 6.52 -10.47 8.67
N THR A 53 7.74 -10.03 9.00
CA THR A 53 8.09 -9.46 10.31
C THR A 53 7.67 -7.99 10.47
N LEU A 54 7.41 -7.28 9.38
CA LEU A 54 6.94 -5.90 9.42
C LEU A 54 5.47 -5.84 9.81
N THR A 55 5.14 -4.97 10.75
CA THR A 55 3.76 -4.70 11.14
C THR A 55 3.05 -3.87 10.07
N GLU A 56 1.72 -3.78 10.15
CA GLU A 56 0.95 -2.88 9.29
C GLU A 56 1.38 -1.41 9.46
N TRP A 57 1.74 -1.01 10.69
CA TRP A 57 2.25 0.33 10.98
C TRP A 57 3.58 0.60 10.30
N ASP A 58 4.52 -0.35 10.33
CA ASP A 58 5.82 -0.20 9.67
C ASP A 58 5.67 0.00 8.16
N ARG A 59 4.73 -0.73 7.55
CA ARG A 59 4.44 -0.61 6.11
C ARG A 59 3.78 0.72 5.77
N PHE A 60 2.85 1.17 6.60
CA PHE A 60 2.20 2.46 6.44
C PHE A 60 3.22 3.60 6.55
N ALA A 61 4.00 3.63 7.64
CA ALA A 61 5.01 4.64 7.88
C ALA A 61 6.03 4.72 6.74
N HIS A 62 6.52 3.57 6.24
CA HIS A 62 7.45 3.55 5.12
C HIS A 62 6.89 4.18 3.84
N ARG A 63 5.63 3.87 3.47
CA ARG A 63 4.99 4.49 2.29
C ARG A 63 4.80 5.98 2.48
N GLU A 64 4.36 6.41 3.66
CA GLU A 64 4.15 7.82 3.95
C GLU A 64 5.46 8.61 3.97
N TYR A 65 6.55 8.06 4.52
CA TYR A 65 7.86 8.72 4.48
C TYR A 65 8.39 8.90 3.05
N ILE A 66 8.22 7.89 2.18
CA ILE A 66 8.59 8.01 0.76
C ILE A 66 7.73 9.08 0.07
N ARG A 67 6.42 9.10 0.32
CA ARG A 67 5.51 10.11 -0.24
C ARG A 67 5.93 11.52 0.19
N LEU A 68 6.20 11.70 1.48
CA LEU A 68 6.58 12.99 2.06
C LEU A 68 7.92 13.49 1.50
N SER A 69 8.92 12.61 1.33
CA SER A 69 10.21 13.01 0.76
C SER A 69 10.09 13.47 -0.71
N MET A 70 9.17 12.89 -1.48
CA MET A 70 8.91 13.34 -2.86
C MET A 70 8.20 14.70 -2.94
N GLU A 71 7.43 15.06 -1.89
CA GLU A 71 6.77 16.37 -1.80
C GLU A 71 7.78 17.48 -1.44
N GLU A 72 8.77 17.19 -0.58
CA GLU A 72 9.86 18.10 -0.22
C GLU A 72 10.80 18.40 -1.42
N ASP A 73 11.18 17.37 -2.19
CA ASP A 73 12.00 17.54 -3.40
C ASP A 73 11.33 18.41 -4.49
N ALA A 74 9.99 18.39 -4.56
CA ALA A 74 9.22 19.20 -5.51
C ALA A 74 9.12 20.67 -5.07
N GLU A 75 9.06 20.93 -3.76
CA GLU A 75 9.08 22.28 -3.22
C GLU A 75 10.45 22.94 -3.41
N ASP A 76 11.55 22.22 -3.17
CA ASP A 76 12.93 22.71 -3.39
C ASP A 76 13.24 22.98 -4.87
N ALA A 77 12.69 22.19 -5.80
CA ALA A 77 12.81 22.46 -7.24
C ALA A 77 12.05 23.72 -7.70
N SER A 78 10.98 24.11 -6.99
CA SER A 78 10.19 25.30 -7.31
C SER A 78 10.74 26.59 -6.68
N ASN A 79 11.50 26.48 -5.59
CA ASN A 79 12.06 27.62 -4.87
C ASN A 79 13.50 27.99 -5.29
N GLY A 80 14.12 27.24 -6.19
CA GLY A 80 15.49 27.46 -6.70
C GLY A 80 15.65 28.52 -7.80
N SER A 81 14.68 29.42 -8.01
CA SER A 81 14.67 30.39 -9.13
C SER A 81 14.37 31.84 -8.71
N ALA A 82 14.82 32.29 -7.54
CA ALA A 82 14.70 33.70 -7.18
C ALA A 82 16.06 34.28 -6.74
N ASP A 83 16.50 35.26 -7.54
CA ASP A 83 17.46 36.32 -7.21
C ASP A 83 18.96 36.02 -7.41
N VAL A 84 19.31 35.74 -8.67
CA VAL A 84 20.62 36.12 -9.22
C VAL A 84 20.60 37.63 -9.51
N TRP A 85 20.97 38.43 -8.51
CA TRP A 85 21.68 39.72 -8.62
C TRP A 85 21.44 40.51 -9.92
N ASP A 86 20.36 41.30 -9.96
CA ASP A 86 20.24 42.41 -10.92
C ASP A 86 21.21 43.53 -10.49
N GLU A 87 22.44 43.43 -10.97
CA GLU A 87 23.52 44.40 -10.79
C GLU A 87 23.24 45.66 -11.63
N SER A 88 22.24 46.46 -11.24
CA SER A 88 22.01 47.78 -11.80
C SER A 88 22.82 48.84 -11.04
N LEU A 89 24.16 48.80 -11.19
CA LEU A 89 25.04 49.92 -10.83
C LEU A 89 25.19 50.87 -12.02
N GLU A 90 24.12 51.61 -12.36
CA GLU A 90 24.28 52.83 -13.15
C GLU A 90 24.51 54.01 -12.18
N ALA A 91 25.73 54.53 -12.20
CA ALA A 91 26.12 55.75 -11.50
C ALA A 91 25.59 56.99 -12.25
N PRO A 92 25.08 58.02 -11.56
CA PRO A 92 24.95 59.34 -12.14
C PRO A 92 26.12 60.24 -11.67
N PHE A 93 26.80 60.75 -12.70
CA PHE A 93 27.66 61.93 -12.85
C PHE A 93 27.53 63.03 -11.79
#